data_AF-A0A929UNM4-F1
#
_entry.id   AF-A0A929UNM4-F1
#
_cell.length_a   1.000
_cell.length_b   1.000
_cell.length_c   1.000
_cell.angle_alpha   90.00
_cell.angle_beta   90.00
_cell.angle_gamma   90.00
#
_symmetry.space_group_name_H-M   'P 1'
#
loop_
_entity.id
_entity.type
_entity.pdbx_description
1 polymer ?
#
loop_
_entity_poly.entity_id
_entity_poly.type
_entity_poly.pdbx_seq_one_letter_code
_entity_poly.pdbx_strand_id
1 'polypeptide(L)'
;MYLLFKEIIDMARRSRRDVQVGFEPHNVNNAIDALRRIRSNLCSSIENIEEVLSILENSKNNKLHISREDRNKAKECMTDGKKGASKSVNDFSTIFTGTTKGSMQRQEVDAMRKDMRLAVQRVKYAEAELEHFYSGKEYKTKLKLNNLIKTINDTKEPLKEVKFWACDFENLLKSVLAQLT
;
A
#
# COMPACT_ATOMS: atom_id res chain seq x y z
N MET A 1 -13.03 13.98 -0.69
CA MET A 1 -12.26 12.97 0.07
C MET A 1 -11.62 13.57 1.34
N TYR A 2 -10.96 14.73 1.29
CA TYR A 2 -10.41 15.43 2.48
C TYR A 2 -11.45 15.83 3.55
N LEU A 3 -12.67 16.20 3.15
CA LEU A 3 -13.75 16.58 4.07
C LEU A 3 -14.26 15.41 4.92
N LEU A 4 -14.32 14.21 4.33
CA LEU A 4 -14.70 12.98 5.04
C LEU A 4 -13.71 12.64 6.15
N PHE A 5 -12.39 12.72 5.88
CA PHE A 5 -11.37 12.43 6.89
C PHE A 5 -11.37 13.41 8.07
N LYS A 6 -11.62 14.70 7.81
CA LYS A 6 -11.71 15.72 8.87
C LYS A 6 -12.94 15.51 9.76
N GLU A 7 -14.08 15.18 9.16
CA GLU A 7 -15.31 14.83 9.90
C GLU A 7 -15.14 13.52 10.68
N ILE A 8 -14.42 12.53 10.14
CA ILE A 8 -14.08 11.26 10.81
C ILE A 8 -13.19 11.49 12.04
N ILE A 9 -12.16 12.34 11.93
CA ILE A 9 -11.27 12.67 13.06
C ILE A 9 -12.01 13.47 14.15
N ASP A 10 -12.88 14.41 13.74
CA ASP A 10 -13.69 15.17 14.68
C ASP A 10 -14.80 14.31 15.34
N MET A 11 -15.34 13.30 14.64
CA MET A 11 -16.29 12.34 15.22
C MET A 11 -15.63 11.36 16.19
N ALA A 12 -14.44 10.85 15.87
CA ALA A 12 -13.64 10.02 16.78
C ALA A 12 -13.23 10.77 18.06
N ARG A 13 -13.04 12.10 17.97
CA ARG A 13 -12.86 12.97 19.14
C ARG A 13 -14.13 13.17 19.97
N ARG A 14 -15.30 13.20 19.34
CA ARG A 14 -16.61 13.40 20.01
C ARG A 14 -17.14 12.13 20.67
N SER A 15 -16.91 10.95 20.08
CA SER A 15 -17.30 9.67 20.70
C SER A 15 -16.16 9.03 21.49
N ARG A 16 -15.87 9.60 22.67
CA ARG A 16 -14.97 9.00 23.67
C ARG A 16 -15.35 7.54 24.03
N ARG A 17 -16.63 7.20 23.99
CA ARG A 17 -17.15 5.89 24.43
C ARG A 17 -16.95 4.79 23.39
N ASP A 18 -17.07 5.08 22.09
CA ASP A 18 -16.96 4.01 21.07
C ASP A 18 -15.50 3.66 20.73
N VAL A 19 -14.56 4.59 20.92
CA VAL A 19 -13.12 4.36 20.77
C VAL A 19 -12.55 3.57 21.95
N GLN A 20 -13.10 3.75 23.17
CA GLN A 20 -12.67 3.05 24.39
C GLN A 20 -13.09 1.56 24.45
N VAL A 21 -14.17 1.16 23.78
CA VAL A 21 -14.74 -0.19 23.94
C VAL A 21 -14.04 -1.24 23.05
N GLY A 22 -13.19 -0.84 22.10
CA GLY A 22 -12.58 -1.75 21.12
C GLY A 22 -11.06 -1.94 21.19
N PHE A 23 -10.33 -1.11 21.94
CA PHE A 23 -8.87 -1.16 21.97
C PHE A 23 -8.35 -1.17 23.42
N GLU A 24 -8.07 -2.34 23.97
CA GLU A 24 -7.29 -2.44 25.21
C GLU A 24 -5.91 -1.75 25.03
N PRO A 25 -5.34 -1.11 26.06
CA PRO A 25 -4.08 -0.36 25.94
C PRO A 25 -2.90 -1.15 25.34
N HIS A 26 -2.82 -2.45 25.62
CA HIS A 26 -1.81 -3.34 25.02
C HIS A 26 -2.04 -3.57 23.51
N ASN A 27 -3.31 -3.58 23.08
CA ASN A 27 -3.68 -3.69 21.67
C ASN A 27 -3.47 -2.37 20.91
N VAL A 28 -3.54 -1.22 21.57
CA VAL A 28 -3.23 0.10 20.95
C VAL A 28 -1.76 0.19 20.55
N ASN A 29 -0.83 -0.17 21.44
CA ASN A 29 0.61 -0.16 21.13
C ASN A 29 0.95 -1.15 20.00
N ASN A 30 0.41 -2.36 20.05
CA ASN A 30 0.59 -3.36 18.98
C ASN A 30 0.04 -2.87 17.63
N ALA A 31 -1.07 -2.15 17.62
CA ALA A 31 -1.64 -1.55 16.42
C ALA A 31 -0.76 -0.42 15.86
N ILE A 32 -0.23 0.46 16.72
CA ILE A 32 0.72 1.51 16.33
C ILE A 32 1.97 0.90 15.68
N ASP A 33 2.58 -0.11 16.32
CA ASP A 33 3.81 -0.71 15.80
C ASP A 33 3.61 -1.40 14.46
N ALA A 34 2.44 -2.00 14.24
CA ALA A 34 2.16 -2.57 12.94
C ALA A 34 1.81 -1.55 11.87
N LEU A 35 1.14 -0.44 12.20
CA LEU A 35 0.96 0.66 11.25
C LEU A 35 2.32 1.21 10.80
N ARG A 36 3.30 1.28 11.71
CA ARG A 36 4.69 1.61 11.36
C ARG A 36 5.31 0.59 10.41
N ARG A 37 5.14 -0.71 10.65
CA ARG A 37 5.60 -1.78 9.73
C ARG A 37 4.93 -1.67 8.37
N ILE A 38 3.61 -1.47 8.34
CA ILE A 38 2.82 -1.27 7.11
C ILE A 38 3.38 -0.10 6.31
N ARG A 39 3.62 1.05 6.96
CA ARG A 39 4.20 2.23 6.33
C ARG A 39 5.59 1.96 5.76
N SER A 40 6.46 1.31 6.54
CA SER A 40 7.82 0.96 6.09
C SER A 40 7.79 0.07 4.86
N ASN A 41 7.01 -1.02 4.89
CA ASN A 41 6.83 -1.92 3.76
C ASN A 41 6.26 -1.19 2.52
N LEU A 42 5.31 -0.27 2.72
CA LEU A 42 4.73 0.54 1.63
C LEU A 42 5.74 1.51 1.03
N CYS A 43 6.60 2.13 1.84
CA CYS A 43 7.72 2.95 1.34
C CYS A 43 8.63 2.12 0.43
N SER A 44 9.12 0.98 0.91
CA SER A 44 10.00 0.11 0.12
C SER A 44 9.31 -0.38 -1.16
N SER A 45 8.00 -0.63 -1.10
CA SER A 45 7.24 -1.02 -2.30
C SER A 45 7.20 0.09 -3.35
N ILE A 46 7.00 1.34 -2.92
CA ILE A 46 7.00 2.51 -3.81
C ILE A 46 8.41 2.75 -4.39
N GLU A 47 9.46 2.65 -3.57
CA GLU A 47 10.86 2.79 -4.01
C GLU A 47 11.21 1.76 -5.09
N ASN A 48 10.82 0.49 -4.87
CA ASN A 48 11.00 -0.57 -5.86
C ASN A 48 10.26 -0.29 -7.18
N ILE A 49 9.03 0.25 -7.10
CA ILE A 49 8.28 0.64 -8.31
C ILE A 49 8.99 1.77 -9.05
N GLU A 50 9.56 2.75 -8.33
CA GLU A 50 10.31 3.85 -8.91
C GLU A 50 11.59 3.38 -9.61
N GLU A 51 12.29 2.41 -9.03
CA GLU A 51 13.46 1.79 -9.65
C GLU A 51 13.11 1.05 -10.94
N VAL A 52 12.01 0.27 -10.94
CA VAL A 52 11.51 -0.40 -12.15
C VAL A 52 11.18 0.62 -13.24
N LEU A 53 10.51 1.73 -12.89
CA LEU A 53 10.18 2.78 -13.84
C LEU A 53 11.43 3.42 -14.44
N SER A 54 12.45 3.71 -13.62
CA SER A 54 13.72 4.27 -14.09
C SER A 54 14.40 3.35 -15.13
N ILE A 55 14.44 2.04 -14.86
CA ILE A 55 14.98 1.04 -15.79
C ILE A 55 14.20 1.03 -17.12
N LEU A 56 12.87 1.01 -17.04
CA LEU A 56 12.00 0.96 -18.22
C LEU A 56 12.05 2.26 -19.05
N GLU A 57 12.11 3.43 -18.41
CA GLU A 57 12.20 4.71 -19.08
C GLU A 57 13.54 4.89 -19.80
N ASN A 58 14.64 4.46 -19.19
CA ASN A 58 15.96 4.44 -19.86
C ASN A 58 15.94 3.59 -21.13
N SER A 59 15.19 2.50 -21.14
CA SER A 59 15.06 1.63 -22.30
C SER A 59 14.29 2.24 -23.48
N LYS A 60 13.36 3.15 -23.18
CA LYS A 60 12.58 3.88 -24.19
C LYS A 60 13.49 4.75 -25.05
N ASN A 61 14.59 5.21 -24.48
CA ASN A 61 15.61 6.02 -25.16
C ASN A 61 16.61 5.17 -25.94
N ASN A 62 16.90 3.92 -25.51
CA ASN A 62 17.94 3.05 -26.07
C ASN A 62 17.41 1.89 -26.96
N LYS A 63 16.57 2.22 -27.96
CA LYS A 63 16.10 1.28 -29.01
C LYS A 63 15.28 0.06 -28.53
N LEU A 64 14.54 0.16 -27.41
CA LEU A 64 13.75 -0.95 -26.83
C LEU A 64 14.60 -2.15 -26.37
N HIS A 65 15.91 -1.99 -26.32
CA HIS A 65 16.81 -3.01 -25.81
C HIS A 65 17.09 -2.75 -24.34
N ILE A 66 16.81 -3.76 -23.51
CA ILE A 66 17.07 -3.75 -22.07
C ILE A 66 18.05 -4.88 -21.82
N SER A 67 19.15 -4.55 -21.15
CA SER A 67 20.17 -5.52 -20.80
C SER A 67 19.55 -6.66 -19.97
N ARG A 68 20.17 -7.84 -20.03
CA ARG A 68 19.71 -8.97 -19.20
C ARG A 68 19.79 -8.63 -17.71
N GLU A 69 20.80 -7.86 -17.33
CA GLU A 69 21.00 -7.41 -15.96
C GLU A 69 19.86 -6.50 -15.49
N ASP A 70 19.57 -5.43 -16.25
CA ASP A 70 18.50 -4.48 -15.90
C ASP A 70 17.13 -5.15 -15.89
N ARG A 71 16.90 -6.11 -16.78
CA ARG A 71 15.69 -6.94 -16.77
C ARG A 71 15.56 -7.74 -15.48
N ASN A 72 16.64 -8.37 -15.04
CA ASN A 72 16.64 -9.16 -13.81
C ASN A 72 16.41 -8.26 -12.59
N LYS A 73 17.08 -7.11 -12.53
CA LYS A 73 16.86 -6.09 -11.50
C LYS A 73 15.40 -5.63 -11.46
N ALA A 74 14.83 -5.24 -12.60
CA ALA A 74 13.43 -4.82 -12.65
C ALA A 74 12.46 -5.91 -12.15
N LYS A 75 12.70 -7.18 -12.48
CA LYS A 75 11.90 -8.30 -11.98
C LYS A 75 12.03 -8.48 -10.46
N GLU A 76 13.25 -8.39 -9.95
CA GLU A 76 13.55 -8.50 -8.52
C GLU A 76 12.88 -7.37 -7.73
N CYS A 77 13.08 -6.11 -8.12
CA CYS A 77 12.44 -4.95 -7.50
C CYS A 77 10.91 -5.11 -7.48
N MET A 78 10.30 -5.51 -8.60
CA MET A 78 8.86 -5.68 -8.66
C MET A 78 8.35 -6.83 -7.75
N THR A 79 9.11 -7.92 -7.66
CA THR A 79 8.81 -9.04 -6.76
C THR A 79 8.85 -8.59 -5.30
N ASP A 80 9.89 -7.83 -4.93
CA ASP A 80 10.04 -7.30 -3.58
C ASP A 80 8.99 -6.25 -3.24
N GLY A 81 8.62 -5.40 -4.19
CA GLY A 81 7.51 -4.45 -4.04
C GLY A 81 6.18 -5.16 -3.79
N LYS A 82 5.87 -6.21 -4.55
CA LYS A 82 4.68 -7.06 -4.28
C LYS A 82 4.74 -7.68 -2.88
N LYS A 83 5.91 -8.21 -2.49
CA LYS A 83 6.10 -8.89 -1.20
C LYS A 83 5.87 -7.92 -0.05
N GLY A 84 6.45 -6.73 -0.10
CA GLY A 84 6.23 -5.66 0.88
C GLY A 84 4.76 -5.28 1.00
N ALA A 85 4.11 -4.98 -0.12
CA ALA A 85 2.70 -4.62 -0.16
C ALA A 85 1.79 -5.74 0.40
N SER A 86 2.07 -7.00 0.04
CA SER A 86 1.32 -8.17 0.53
C SER A 86 1.51 -8.38 2.04
N LYS A 87 2.73 -8.19 2.56
CA LYS A 87 3.00 -8.27 4.00
C LYS A 87 2.18 -7.25 4.78
N SER A 88 2.05 -6.02 4.25
CA SER A 88 1.23 -4.99 4.87
C SER A 88 -0.26 -5.33 4.93
N VAL A 89 -0.82 -6.03 3.92
CA VAL A 89 -2.21 -6.53 3.99
C VAL A 89 -2.37 -7.54 5.14
N ASN A 90 -1.38 -8.41 5.35
CA ASN A 90 -1.42 -9.42 6.40
C ASN A 90 -1.28 -8.79 7.79
N ASP A 91 -0.33 -7.86 7.95
CA ASP A 91 -0.14 -7.10 9.19
C ASP A 91 -1.43 -6.34 9.55
N PHE A 92 -2.06 -5.70 8.56
CA PHE A 92 -3.33 -5.00 8.75
C PHE A 92 -4.46 -5.96 9.12
N SER A 93 -4.60 -7.07 8.38
CA SER A 93 -5.70 -8.03 8.61
C SER A 93 -5.65 -8.64 10.01
N THR A 94 -4.44 -8.94 10.51
CA THR A 94 -4.22 -9.57 11.82
C THR A 94 -4.70 -8.71 12.98
N ILE A 95 -4.53 -7.39 12.89
CA ILE A 95 -4.68 -6.47 14.03
C ILE A 95 -6.11 -5.97 14.20
N PHE A 96 -6.88 -5.94 13.12
CA PHE A 96 -8.27 -5.52 13.16
C PHE A 96 -9.26 -6.70 13.07
N THR A 97 -8.85 -7.87 13.56
CA THR A 97 -9.73 -9.04 13.70
C THR A 97 -10.72 -8.89 14.86
N GLY A 98 -10.36 -8.15 15.91
CA GLY A 98 -11.13 -8.03 17.15
C GLY A 98 -12.17 -6.91 17.22
N THR A 99 -12.43 -6.16 16.13
CA THR A 99 -13.40 -5.04 16.19
C THR A 99 -14.84 -5.53 16.33
N THR A 100 -15.63 -4.93 17.23
CA THR A 100 -17.03 -5.31 17.49
C THR A 100 -17.87 -5.19 16.21
N LYS A 101 -18.69 -6.21 15.93
CA LYS A 101 -19.54 -6.26 14.73
C LYS A 101 -20.58 -5.13 14.77
N GLY A 102 -20.65 -4.32 13.70
CA GLY A 102 -21.65 -3.24 13.55
C GLY A 102 -21.22 -1.86 14.03
N SER A 103 -20.00 -1.69 14.56
CA SER A 103 -19.49 -0.36 14.92
C SER A 103 -19.04 0.44 13.71
N MET A 104 -19.09 1.78 13.82
CA MET A 104 -18.59 2.71 12.80
C MET A 104 -17.09 2.48 12.53
N GLN A 105 -16.31 2.19 13.58
CA GLN A 105 -14.89 1.86 13.48
C GLN A 105 -14.64 0.61 12.63
N ARG A 106 -15.53 -0.39 12.71
CA ARG A 106 -15.39 -1.60 11.90
C ARG A 106 -15.66 -1.32 10.42
N GLN A 107 -16.63 -0.46 10.11
CA GLN A 107 -16.90 -0.04 8.73
C GLN A 107 -15.70 0.70 8.13
N GLU A 108 -15.09 1.59 8.89
CA GLU A 108 -13.89 2.33 8.47
C GLU A 108 -12.70 1.40 8.24
N VAL A 109 -12.44 0.49 9.19
CA VAL A 109 -11.40 -0.55 9.05
C VAL A 109 -11.64 -1.45 7.84
N ASP A 110 -12.89 -1.80 7.56
CA ASP A 110 -13.25 -2.64 6.40
C ASP A 110 -13.06 -1.88 5.07
N ALA A 111 -13.34 -0.58 5.03
CA ALA A 111 -13.03 0.28 3.90
C ALA A 111 -11.51 0.36 3.66
N MET A 112 -10.72 0.62 4.71
CA MET A 112 -9.25 0.63 4.64
C MET A 112 -8.69 -0.71 4.16
N ARG A 113 -9.25 -1.83 4.66
CA ARG A 113 -8.88 -3.18 4.22
C ARG A 113 -9.12 -3.38 2.73
N LYS A 114 -10.24 -2.87 2.22
CA LYS A 114 -10.60 -2.96 0.81
C LYS A 114 -9.63 -2.15 -0.05
N ASP A 115 -9.35 -0.91 0.33
CA ASP A 115 -8.43 -0.04 -0.42
C ASP A 115 -7.02 -0.62 -0.46
N MET A 116 -6.54 -1.14 0.67
CA MET A 116 -5.25 -1.80 0.75
C MET A 116 -5.17 -3.05 -0.13
N ARG A 117 -6.20 -3.91 -0.12
CA ARG A 117 -6.27 -5.08 -1.00
C ARG A 117 -6.28 -4.69 -2.47
N LEU A 118 -7.01 -3.65 -2.85
CA LEU A 118 -7.05 -3.13 -4.22
C LEU A 118 -5.68 -2.61 -4.65
N ALA A 119 -4.99 -1.85 -3.79
CA ALA A 119 -3.64 -1.37 -4.08
C ALA A 119 -2.66 -2.54 -4.33
N VAL A 120 -2.67 -3.57 -3.47
CA VAL A 120 -1.83 -4.77 -3.65
C VAL A 120 -2.19 -5.56 -4.90
N GLN A 121 -3.48 -5.68 -5.25
CA GLN A 121 -3.90 -6.32 -6.48
C GLN A 121 -3.33 -5.62 -7.73
N ARG A 122 -3.27 -4.29 -7.73
CA ARG A 122 -2.65 -3.53 -8.82
C ARG A 122 -1.15 -3.81 -8.94
N VAL A 123 -0.44 -3.91 -7.82
CA VAL A 123 0.99 -4.28 -7.81
C VAL A 123 1.19 -5.70 -8.38
N LYS A 124 0.36 -6.67 -7.97
CA LYS A 124 0.39 -8.04 -8.52
C LYS A 124 0.13 -8.07 -10.02
N TYR A 125 -0.84 -7.29 -10.49
CA TYR A 125 -1.14 -7.17 -11.91
C TYR A 125 0.06 -6.57 -12.68
N ALA A 126 0.61 -5.47 -12.20
CA ALA A 126 1.76 -4.82 -12.83
C ALA A 126 3.01 -5.72 -12.90
N GLU A 127 3.24 -6.56 -11.89
CA GLU A 127 4.31 -7.56 -11.92
C GLU A 127 4.06 -8.64 -12.98
N ALA A 128 2.84 -9.15 -13.08
CA ALA A 128 2.47 -10.13 -14.10
C ALA A 128 2.65 -9.56 -15.51
N GLU A 129 2.27 -8.30 -15.74
CA GLU A 129 2.48 -7.60 -17.01
C GLU A 129 3.98 -7.43 -17.32
N LEU A 130 4.80 -7.09 -16.32
CA LEU A 130 6.26 -7.00 -16.46
C LEU A 130 6.86 -8.36 -16.84
N GLU A 131 6.44 -9.43 -16.18
CA GLU A 131 6.89 -10.79 -16.46
C GLU A 131 6.47 -11.23 -17.87
N HIS A 132 5.21 -10.97 -18.25
CA HIS A 132 4.67 -11.27 -19.56
C HIS A 132 5.47 -10.58 -20.66
N PHE A 133 5.72 -9.28 -20.52
CA PHE A 133 6.49 -8.48 -21.47
C PHE A 133 7.90 -9.05 -21.71
N TYR A 134 8.50 -9.67 -20.71
CA TYR A 134 9.83 -10.29 -20.80
C TYR A 134 9.85 -11.80 -21.04
N SER A 135 8.69 -12.45 -21.09
CA SER A 135 8.57 -13.91 -21.24
C SER A 135 9.02 -14.45 -22.59
N GLY A 136 9.28 -13.57 -23.57
CA GLY A 136 9.61 -13.96 -24.94
C GLY A 136 8.41 -14.45 -25.77
N LYS A 137 7.22 -14.58 -25.15
CA LYS A 137 5.96 -14.93 -25.81
C LYS A 137 5.33 -13.78 -26.58
N GLU A 138 5.83 -12.55 -26.38
CA GLU A 138 5.24 -11.33 -26.91
C GLU A 138 6.26 -10.52 -27.73
N TYR A 139 5.84 -10.03 -28.90
CA TYR A 139 6.63 -9.06 -29.67
C TYR A 139 6.65 -7.70 -28.97
N LYS A 140 7.86 -7.19 -28.72
CA LYS A 140 8.09 -5.94 -27.97
C LYS A 140 8.00 -4.74 -28.88
N THR A 141 7.12 -3.80 -28.54
CA THR A 141 6.96 -2.54 -29.25
C THR A 141 7.06 -1.35 -28.29
N LYS A 142 7.35 -0.16 -28.82
CA LYS A 142 7.35 1.09 -28.05
C LYS A 142 5.99 1.37 -27.41
N LEU A 143 4.90 1.03 -28.09
CA LEU A 143 3.54 1.15 -27.56
C LEU A 143 3.33 0.25 -26.34
N LYS A 144 3.75 -1.02 -26.43
CA LYS A 144 3.62 -1.97 -25.31
C LYS A 144 4.50 -1.58 -24.12
N LEU A 145 5.72 -1.11 -24.36
CA LEU A 145 6.58 -0.57 -23.31
C LEU A 145 5.93 0.65 -22.61
N ASN A 146 5.36 1.59 -23.38
CA ASN A 146 4.65 2.73 -22.79
C ASN A 146 3.43 2.28 -21.96
N ASN A 147 2.67 1.29 -22.44
CA ASN A 147 1.54 0.73 -21.69
C ASN A 147 1.99 0.04 -20.40
N LEU A 148 3.11 -0.69 -20.43
CA LEU A 148 3.71 -1.30 -19.25
C LEU A 148 4.17 -0.27 -18.24
N ILE A 149 4.93 0.76 -18.68
CA ILE A 149 5.35 1.89 -17.83
C ILE A 149 4.14 2.54 -17.18
N LYS A 150 3.09 2.83 -17.97
CA LYS A 150 1.84 3.38 -17.44
C LYS A 150 1.21 2.46 -16.40
N THR A 151 1.10 1.17 -16.68
CA THR A 151 0.52 0.18 -15.76
C THR A 151 1.26 0.13 -14.42
N ILE A 152 2.59 0.13 -14.46
CA ILE A 152 3.43 0.14 -13.27
C ILE A 152 3.30 1.47 -12.53
N ASN A 153 3.32 2.60 -13.23
CA ASN A 153 3.18 3.92 -12.63
C ASN A 153 1.82 4.11 -11.95
N ASP A 154 0.74 3.57 -12.54
CA ASP A 154 -0.63 3.61 -12.00
C ASP A 154 -0.78 2.87 -10.64
N THR A 155 0.25 2.14 -10.19
CA THR A 155 0.29 1.51 -8.87
C THR A 155 0.76 2.46 -7.75
N LYS A 156 1.45 3.57 -8.07
CA LYS A 156 2.06 4.45 -7.06
C LYS A 156 1.03 5.19 -6.23
N GLU A 157 0.04 5.81 -6.87
CA GLU A 157 -0.95 6.64 -6.18
C GLU A 157 -1.79 5.85 -5.16
N PRO A 158 -2.35 4.66 -5.49
CA PRO A 158 -3.03 3.83 -4.50
C PRO A 158 -2.15 3.46 -3.30
N LEU A 159 -0.86 3.16 -3.51
CA LEU A 159 0.05 2.86 -2.40
C LEU A 159 0.36 4.09 -1.53
N LYS A 160 0.47 5.27 -2.14
CA LYS A 160 0.66 6.55 -1.42
C LYS A 160 -0.57 6.90 -0.59
N GLU A 161 -1.77 6.78 -1.16
CA GLU A 161 -3.03 6.97 -0.45
C GLU A 161 -3.10 6.02 0.75
N VAL A 162 -2.74 4.75 0.55
CA VAL A 162 -2.77 3.76 1.63
C VAL A 162 -1.76 4.06 2.73
N LYS A 163 -0.55 4.48 2.35
CA LYS A 163 0.48 4.92 3.29
C LYS A 163 0.05 6.16 4.08
N PHE A 164 -0.62 7.11 3.42
CA PHE A 164 -1.08 8.36 4.04
C PHE A 164 -2.11 8.08 5.13
N TRP A 165 -3.17 7.35 4.82
CA TRP A 165 -4.18 7.06 5.85
C TRP A 165 -3.63 6.17 6.98
N ALA A 166 -2.68 5.25 6.70
CA ALA A 166 -2.06 4.46 7.76
C ALA A 166 -1.29 5.34 8.76
N CYS A 167 -0.72 6.45 8.29
CA CYS A 167 -0.07 7.47 9.13
C CYS A 167 -1.10 8.26 9.94
N ASP A 168 -2.20 8.69 9.33
CA ASP A 168 -3.28 9.39 10.05
C ASP A 168 -3.89 8.52 11.15
N PHE A 169 -4.10 7.24 10.86
CA PHE A 169 -4.64 6.30 11.83
C PHE A 169 -3.66 6.01 12.98
N GLU A 170 -2.36 5.93 12.69
CA GLU A 170 -1.32 5.84 13.74
C GLU A 170 -1.37 7.07 14.68
N ASN A 171 -1.52 8.27 14.12
CA ASN A 171 -1.60 9.51 14.89
C ASN A 171 -2.87 9.58 15.74
N LEU A 172 -3.99 9.08 15.22
CA LEU A 172 -5.23 8.93 16.00
C LEU A 172 -5.02 8.01 17.20
N LEU A 173 -4.43 6.82 16.99
CA LEU A 173 -4.18 5.87 18.08
C LEU A 173 -3.22 6.43 19.13
N LYS A 174 -2.18 7.17 18.74
CA LYS A 174 -1.30 7.88 19.68
C LYS A 174 -2.05 8.91 20.51
N SER A 175 -2.96 9.68 19.89
CA SER A 175 -3.79 10.66 20.61
C SER A 175 -4.72 9.99 21.62
N VAL A 176 -5.23 8.81 21.32
CA VAL A 176 -6.06 8.02 22.24
C VAL A 176 -5.20 7.51 23.40
N LEU A 177 -4.04 6.93 23.11
CA LEU A 177 -3.11 6.43 24.13
C LEU A 177 -2.71 7.51 25.13
N ALA A 178 -2.35 8.70 24.65
CA ALA A 178 -1.97 9.84 25.50
C ALA A 178 -3.11 10.38 26.39
N GLN A 179 -4.37 10.06 26.08
CA GLN A 179 -5.52 10.42 26.92
C GLN A 179 -5.88 9.33 27.94
N LEU A 180 -5.36 8.11 27.76
CA LEU A 180 -5.58 6.97 28.65
C LEU A 180 -4.48 6.82 29.71
N THR A 181 -3.30 7.38 29.44
CA THR A 181 -2.15 7.50 30.36
C THR A 181 -2.20 8.80 31.15
#